data_AF-A0A6F8T0J1-F1
#
_entry.id   AF-A0A6F8T0J1-F1
#
_cell.length_a   1.000
_cell.length_b   1.000
_cell.length_c   1.000
_cell.angle_alpha   90.00
_cell.angle_beta   90.00
_cell.angle_gamma   90.00
#
_symmetry.space_group_name_H-M   'P 1'
#
loop_
_entity.id
_entity.type
_entity.pdbx_description
1 polymer ?
#
loop_
_entity_poly.entity_id
_entity_poly.type
_entity_poly.pdbx_seq_one_letter_code
_entity_poly.pdbx_strand_id
1 'polypeptide(L)'
;MSLFKKLWAWGHEHLLSSDKQNRKRELINTITFELLILGTILVCVHIYLHFWFISSLLIIGLIIASINLILLKKNYNFLLCGHIINLLALSIIFLGNLWLGGIANSYVGWFYVSPILAATTIGLHGLIIYSILSATFLAFFISGYLTPIYCILSESPGKCLPLSPD
;
A
#
# COMPACT_ATOMS: atom_id res chain seq x y z
N MET A 1 10.86 23.91 -44.27
CA MET A 1 9.51 23.67 -43.72
C MET A 1 9.42 22.42 -42.81
N SER A 2 10.30 21.41 -42.94
CA SER A 2 10.30 20.20 -42.08
C SER A 2 10.87 20.40 -40.67
N LEU A 3 11.89 21.26 -40.51
CA LEU A 3 12.52 21.57 -39.21
C LEU A 3 11.55 22.23 -38.22
N PHE A 4 10.69 23.12 -38.70
CA PHE A 4 9.71 23.81 -37.86
C PHE A 4 8.65 22.85 -37.31
N LYS A 5 8.18 21.89 -38.14
CA LYS A 5 7.29 20.80 -37.69
C LYS A 5 7.98 19.90 -36.66
N LYS A 6 9.27 19.61 -36.84
CA LYS A 6 10.05 18.76 -35.92
C LYS A 6 10.29 19.46 -34.57
N LEU A 7 10.58 20.76 -34.58
CA LEU A 7 10.73 21.59 -33.39
C LEU A 7 9.41 21.75 -32.64
N TRP A 8 8.30 21.97 -33.35
CA TRP A 8 6.97 22.01 -32.73
C TRP A 8 6.62 20.65 -32.11
N ALA A 9 6.79 19.55 -32.85
CA ALA A 9 6.52 18.20 -32.33
C ALA A 9 7.34 17.89 -31.07
N TRP A 10 8.64 18.21 -31.08
CA TRP A 10 9.52 18.01 -29.93
C TRP A 10 9.11 18.86 -28.72
N GLY A 11 8.78 20.14 -28.92
CA GLY A 11 8.30 21.02 -27.84
C GLY A 11 6.96 20.55 -27.26
N HIS A 12 6.03 20.12 -28.12
CA HIS A 12 4.74 19.62 -27.69
C HIS A 12 4.85 18.30 -26.92
N GLU A 13 5.75 17.41 -27.33
CA GLU A 13 6.03 16.14 -26.63
C GLU A 13 6.63 16.39 -25.24
N HIS A 14 7.56 17.33 -25.11
CA HIS A 14 8.18 17.69 -23.84
C HIS A 14 7.20 18.37 -22.86
N LEU A 15 6.28 19.21 -23.37
CA LEU A 15 5.21 19.81 -22.57
C LEU A 15 4.23 18.73 -22.09
N LEU A 16 3.86 17.80 -22.98
CA LEU A 16 2.92 16.73 -22.66
C LEU A 16 3.53 15.70 -21.68
N SER A 17 4.84 15.47 -21.72
CA SER A 17 5.54 14.65 -20.72
C SER A 17 5.63 15.34 -19.36
N SER A 18 5.88 16.66 -19.34
CA SER A 18 5.93 17.45 -18.11
C SER A 18 4.56 17.50 -17.42
N ASP A 19 3.50 17.73 -18.19
CA ASP A 19 2.12 17.76 -17.66
C ASP A 19 1.68 16.40 -17.10
N LYS A 20 2.00 15.30 -17.80
CA LYS A 20 1.78 13.94 -17.28
C LYS A 20 2.52 13.68 -15.97
N GLN A 21 3.76 14.16 -15.83
CA GLN A 21 4.53 13.99 -14.60
C GLN A 21 3.97 14.82 -13.44
N ASN A 22 3.53 16.05 -13.71
CA ASN A 22 2.90 16.91 -12.71
C ASN A 22 1.60 16.30 -12.20
N ARG A 23 0.73 15.82 -13.10
CA ARG A 23 -0.51 15.11 -12.72
C ARG A 23 -0.26 13.88 -11.85
N LYS A 24 0.77 13.08 -12.17
CA LYS A 24 1.15 11.93 -11.34
C LYS A 24 1.65 12.36 -9.95
N ARG A 25 2.42 13.45 -9.88
CA ARG A 25 2.91 14.01 -8.61
C ARG A 25 1.76 14.49 -7.74
N GLU A 26 0.79 15.20 -8.31
CA GLU A 26 -0.40 15.65 -7.61
C GLU A 26 -1.24 14.48 -7.09
N LEU A 27 -1.42 13.43 -7.91
CA LEU A 27 -2.13 12.22 -7.49
C LEU A 27 -1.45 11.54 -6.29
N ILE A 28 -0.12 11.34 -6.35
CA ILE A 28 0.65 10.74 -5.25
C ILE A 28 0.56 11.63 -4.00
N ASN A 29 0.59 12.95 -4.15
CA ASN A 29 0.45 13.90 -3.05
C ASN A 29 -0.92 13.77 -2.37
N THR A 30 -2.01 13.75 -3.15
CA THR A 30 -3.38 13.58 -2.65
C THR A 30 -3.55 12.24 -1.92
N ILE A 31 -3.09 11.14 -2.53
CA ILE A 31 -3.15 9.80 -1.91
C ILE A 31 -2.35 9.75 -0.61
N THR A 32 -1.14 10.32 -0.59
CA THR A 32 -0.31 10.36 0.64
C THR A 32 -1.01 11.16 1.74
N PHE A 33 -1.65 12.27 1.40
CA PHE A 33 -2.38 13.09 2.34
C PHE A 33 -3.63 12.39 2.89
N GLU A 34 -4.41 11.74 2.03
CA GLU A 34 -5.56 10.91 2.44
C GLU A 34 -5.13 9.78 3.38
N LEU A 35 -4.01 9.10 3.07
CA LEU A 35 -3.43 8.07 3.93
C LEU A 35 -3.00 8.61 5.29
N LEU A 36 -2.48 9.85 5.37
CA LEU A 36 -2.13 10.47 6.64
C LEU A 36 -3.37 10.76 7.49
N ILE A 37 -4.44 11.29 6.88
CA ILE A 37 -5.71 11.55 7.57
C ILE A 37 -6.32 10.23 8.07
N LEU A 38 -6.49 9.26 7.17
CA LEU A 38 -7.07 7.96 7.49
C LEU A 38 -6.23 7.23 8.55
N GLY A 39 -4.90 7.23 8.40
CA GLY A 39 -3.99 6.60 9.34
C GLY A 39 -4.06 7.24 10.74
N THR A 40 -4.18 8.57 10.82
CA THR A 40 -4.34 9.26 12.11
C THR A 40 -5.65 8.88 12.80
N ILE A 41 -6.75 8.82 12.05
CA ILE A 41 -8.06 8.35 12.58
C ILE A 41 -7.94 6.91 13.08
N LEU A 42 -7.31 6.02 12.31
CA LEU A 42 -7.12 4.63 12.69
C LEU A 42 -6.24 4.49 13.94
N VAL A 43 -5.17 5.28 14.08
CA VAL A 43 -4.35 5.30 15.30
C VAL A 43 -5.20 5.68 16.51
N CYS A 44 -6.00 6.74 16.42
CA CYS A 44 -6.87 7.16 17.53
C CYS A 44 -7.84 6.05 17.94
N VAL A 45 -8.48 5.39 16.97
CA VAL A 45 -9.41 4.27 17.23
C VAL A 45 -8.69 3.10 17.88
N HIS A 46 -7.51 2.70 17.40
CA HIS A 46 -6.78 1.56 17.95
C HIS A 46 -6.18 1.84 19.32
N ILE A 47 -5.77 3.10 19.61
CA ILE A 47 -5.39 3.52 20.96
C ILE A 47 -6.58 3.41 21.91
N TYR A 48 -7.76 3.89 21.49
CA TYR A 48 -8.99 3.78 22.28
C TYR A 48 -9.37 2.33 22.58
N LEU A 49 -9.18 1.44 21.61
CA LEU A 49 -9.44 0.00 21.76
C LEU A 49 -8.29 -0.77 22.44
N HIS A 50 -7.26 -0.08 22.95
CA HIS A 50 -6.09 -0.67 23.60
C HIS A 50 -5.26 -1.64 22.73
N PHE A 51 -5.33 -1.52 21.40
CA PHE A 51 -4.50 -2.29 20.46
C PHE A 51 -3.13 -1.64 20.25
N TRP A 52 -2.32 -1.60 21.30
CA TRP A 52 -1.03 -0.88 21.35
C TRP A 52 -0.04 -1.24 20.22
N PHE A 53 0.03 -2.51 19.83
CA PHE A 53 0.92 -2.97 18.76
C PHE A 53 0.51 -2.42 17.39
N ILE A 54 -0.79 -2.50 17.06
CA ILE A 54 -1.31 -1.98 15.79
C ILE A 54 -1.18 -0.47 15.75
N SER A 55 -1.47 0.22 16.86
CA SER A 55 -1.25 1.67 16.96
C SER A 55 0.21 2.05 16.72
N SER A 56 1.17 1.32 17.29
CA SER A 56 2.60 1.58 17.09
C SER A 56 3.01 1.39 15.63
N LEU A 57 2.52 0.33 14.99
CA LEU A 57 2.76 0.04 13.59
C LEU A 57 2.19 1.12 12.66
N LEU A 58 0.99 1.60 12.95
CA LEU A 58 0.36 2.71 12.22
C LEU A 58 1.12 4.03 12.42
N ILE A 59 1.60 4.32 13.63
CA ILE A 59 2.41 5.51 13.90
C ILE A 59 3.71 5.49 13.08
N ILE A 60 4.41 4.36 13.05
CA ILE A 60 5.60 4.19 12.21
C ILE A 60 5.26 4.42 10.73
N GLY A 61 4.12 3.88 10.29
CA GLY A 61 3.64 4.11 8.93
C GLY A 61 3.34 5.58 8.62
N LEU A 62 2.72 6.31 9.54
CA LEU A 62 2.48 7.76 9.41
C LEU A 62 3.79 8.55 9.32
N ILE A 63 4.82 8.17 10.08
CA ILE A 63 6.15 8.78 10.00
C ILE A 63 6.76 8.55 8.61
N ILE A 64 6.73 7.31 8.11
CA ILE A 64 7.25 6.97 6.77
C ILE A 64 6.48 7.71 5.68
N ALA A 65 5.15 7.77 5.77
CA ALA A 65 4.31 8.52 4.83
C ALA A 65 4.62 10.03 4.86
N SER A 66 4.88 10.59 6.04
CA SER A 66 5.28 11.99 6.20
C SER A 66 6.65 12.27 5.56
N ILE A 67 7.62 11.37 5.74
CA ILE A 67 8.92 11.44 5.07
C ILE A 67 8.74 11.38 3.55
N ASN A 68 7.88 10.48 3.06
CA ASN A 68 7.58 10.37 1.63
C ASN A 68 6.96 11.65 1.05
N LEU A 69 6.07 12.31 1.79
CA LEU A 69 5.50 13.60 1.41
C LEU A 69 6.59 14.69 1.30
N ILE A 70 7.54 14.73 2.24
CA ILE A 70 8.68 15.65 2.21
C ILE A 70 9.57 15.38 1.00
N LEU A 71 9.84 14.11 0.68
CA LEU A 71 10.62 13.72 -0.51
C LEU A 71 9.92 14.16 -1.81
N LEU A 72 8.60 13.96 -1.90
CA LEU A 72 7.80 14.37 -3.04
C LEU A 72 7.85 15.89 -3.26
N LYS A 73 7.80 16.68 -2.17
CA LYS A 73 7.92 18.14 -2.21
C LYS A 73 9.32 18.61 -2.61
N LYS A 74 10.36 17.84 -2.30
CA LYS A 74 11.75 18.10 -2.73
C LYS A 74 12.05 17.67 -4.18
N ASN A 75 11.03 17.45 -5.01
CA ASN A 75 11.15 17.06 -6.42
C ASN A 75 11.90 15.75 -6.68
N TYR A 76 11.95 14.82 -5.70
CA TYR A 76 12.47 13.47 -5.95
C TYR A 76 11.60 12.70 -6.95
N ASN A 77 12.17 11.64 -7.52
CA ASN A 77 11.55 10.77 -8.51
C ASN A 77 10.17 10.27 -8.03
N PHE A 78 9.11 10.67 -8.73
CA PHE A 78 7.73 10.29 -8.40
C PHE A 78 7.53 8.76 -8.36
N LEU A 79 8.28 8.03 -9.19
CA LEU A 79 8.24 6.57 -9.25
C LEU A 79 8.72 5.93 -7.94
N LEU A 80 9.77 6.49 -7.32
CA LEU A 80 10.29 6.01 -6.04
C LEU A 80 9.30 6.29 -4.91
N CYS A 81 8.72 7.49 -4.87
CA CYS A 81 7.65 7.82 -3.90
C CYS A 81 6.44 6.89 -4.05
N GLY A 82 6.06 6.54 -5.28
CA GLY A 82 5.02 5.56 -5.54
C GLY A 82 5.35 4.19 -4.94
N HIS A 83 6.56 3.68 -5.15
CA HIS A 83 6.98 2.40 -4.56
C HIS A 83 7.01 2.41 -3.03
N ILE A 84 7.46 3.51 -2.40
CA ILE A 84 7.47 3.66 -0.95
C ILE A 84 6.04 3.52 -0.38
N ILE A 85 5.06 4.25 -0.95
CA ILE A 85 3.67 4.19 -0.48
C ILE A 85 3.09 2.79 -0.64
N ASN A 86 3.31 2.15 -1.78
CA ASN A 86 2.75 0.83 -2.03
C ASN A 86 3.37 -0.26 -1.14
N LEU A 87 4.69 -0.20 -0.92
CA LEU A 87 5.37 -1.09 0.03
C LEU A 87 4.86 -0.87 1.45
N LEU A 88 4.66 0.39 1.84
CA LEU A 88 4.12 0.72 3.14
C LEU A 88 2.70 0.16 3.32
N ALA A 89 1.81 0.40 2.36
CA ALA A 89 0.44 -0.10 2.37
C ALA A 89 0.41 -1.64 2.45
N LEU A 90 1.20 -2.32 1.61
CA LEU A 90 1.27 -3.78 1.62
C LEU A 90 1.83 -4.32 2.94
N SER A 91 2.84 -3.66 3.52
CA SER A 91 3.42 -4.07 4.81
C SER A 91 2.41 -3.94 5.94
N ILE A 92 1.61 -2.87 5.96
CA ILE A 92 0.55 -2.68 6.96
C ILE A 92 -0.52 -3.77 6.81
N ILE A 93 -0.95 -4.07 5.58
CA ILE A 93 -1.92 -5.15 5.32
C ILE A 93 -1.35 -6.49 5.77
N PHE A 94 -0.11 -6.80 5.41
CA PHE A 94 0.55 -8.05 5.74
C PHE A 94 0.71 -8.23 7.26
N LEU A 95 1.30 -7.24 7.94
CA LEU A 95 1.52 -7.28 9.39
C LEU A 95 0.20 -7.24 10.16
N GLY A 96 -0.79 -6.48 9.70
CA GLY A 96 -2.13 -6.49 10.27
C GLY A 96 -2.79 -7.87 10.18
N ASN A 97 -2.68 -8.54 9.04
CA ASN A 97 -3.17 -9.91 8.86
C ASN A 97 -2.36 -10.94 9.67
N LEU A 98 -1.04 -10.77 9.81
CA LEU A 98 -0.24 -11.63 10.68
C LEU A 98 -0.64 -11.50 12.15
N TRP A 99 -1.03 -10.30 12.58
CA TRP A 99 -1.34 -10.05 13.99
C TRP A 99 -2.77 -10.39 14.37
N LEU A 100 -3.74 -9.92 13.58
CA LEU A 100 -5.19 -10.01 13.86
C LEU A 100 -5.97 -10.89 12.89
N GLY A 101 -5.33 -11.30 11.79
CA GLY A 101 -6.00 -11.99 10.70
C GLY A 101 -6.27 -13.46 10.98
N GLY A 102 -6.87 -14.09 9.98
CA GLY A 102 -7.25 -15.50 9.86
C GLY A 102 -7.96 -15.63 8.52
N ILE A 103 -7.89 -16.79 7.84
CA ILE A 103 -8.42 -16.95 6.46
C ILE A 103 -9.90 -16.55 6.37
N ALA A 104 -10.66 -16.77 7.44
CA ALA A 104 -12.08 -16.44 7.54
C ALA A 104 -12.39 -14.97 7.88
N ASN A 105 -11.38 -14.12 8.05
CA ASN A 105 -11.55 -12.75 8.52
C ASN A 105 -11.50 -11.73 7.38
N SER A 106 -12.27 -10.65 7.48
CA SER A 106 -12.41 -9.61 6.45
C SER A 106 -11.09 -8.94 6.07
N TYR A 107 -10.06 -9.04 6.92
CA TYR A 107 -8.72 -8.48 6.69
C TYR A 107 -7.97 -9.12 5.51
N VAL A 108 -8.26 -10.38 5.18
CA VAL A 108 -7.63 -11.07 4.04
C VAL A 108 -8.08 -10.47 2.71
N GLY A 109 -9.30 -9.93 2.66
CA GLY A 109 -9.78 -9.19 1.50
C GLY A 109 -8.90 -7.99 1.16
N TRP A 110 -8.26 -7.35 2.14
CA TRP A 110 -7.52 -6.11 1.91
C TRP A 110 -6.26 -6.26 1.03
N PHE A 111 -5.81 -7.48 0.73
CA PHE A 111 -4.66 -7.71 -0.16
C PHE A 111 -4.86 -7.15 -1.59
N TYR A 112 -6.10 -6.96 -2.06
CA TYR A 112 -6.37 -6.32 -3.36
C TYR A 112 -6.09 -4.81 -3.37
N VAL A 113 -6.05 -4.16 -2.20
CA VAL A 113 -5.88 -2.70 -2.11
C VAL A 113 -4.50 -2.28 -2.62
N SER A 114 -3.44 -3.04 -2.32
CA SER A 114 -2.08 -2.73 -2.76
C SER A 114 -1.92 -2.75 -4.29
N PRO A 115 -2.39 -3.77 -5.04
CA PRO A 115 -2.39 -3.77 -6.51
C PRO A 115 -3.12 -2.58 -7.13
N ILE A 116 -4.31 -2.23 -6.60
CA ILE A 116 -5.09 -1.08 -7.08
C ILE A 116 -4.33 0.22 -6.83
N LEU A 117 -3.77 0.38 -5.63
CA LEU A 117 -2.95 1.54 -5.29
C LEU A 117 -1.70 1.65 -6.18
N ALA A 118 -1.09 0.53 -6.55
CA ALA A 118 0.07 0.49 -7.41
C ALA A 118 -0.28 0.84 -8.86
N ALA A 119 -1.45 0.40 -9.34
CA ALA A 119 -1.97 0.76 -10.65
C ALA A 119 -2.20 2.26 -10.78
N THR A 120 -2.74 2.92 -9.74
CA THR A 120 -3.04 4.35 -9.78
C THR A 120 -1.79 5.22 -9.62
N THR A 121 -0.83 4.80 -8.79
CA THR A 121 0.37 5.61 -8.48
C THR A 121 1.52 5.39 -9.46
N ILE A 122 1.84 4.13 -9.80
CA ILE A 122 3.00 3.77 -10.63
C ILE A 122 2.55 3.46 -12.06
N GLY A 123 1.38 2.85 -12.22
CA GLY A 123 0.83 2.38 -13.50
C GLY A 123 0.90 0.86 -13.63
N LEU A 124 0.85 0.37 -14.88
CA LEU A 124 0.80 -1.07 -15.18
C LEU A 124 1.95 -1.87 -14.57
N HIS A 125 3.17 -1.32 -14.60
CA HIS A 125 4.34 -1.98 -14.03
C HIS A 125 4.19 -2.19 -12.51
N GLY A 126 3.68 -1.18 -11.80
CA GLY A 126 3.36 -1.30 -10.38
C GLY A 126 2.26 -2.34 -10.16
N LEU A 127 1.17 -2.28 -10.94
CA LEU A 127 0.09 -3.24 -10.84
C LEU A 127 0.60 -4.69 -10.89
N ILE A 128 1.43 -5.04 -11.89
CA ILE A 128 1.95 -6.40 -12.05
C ILE A 128 2.78 -6.82 -10.83
N ILE A 129 3.73 -5.98 -10.41
CA ILE A 129 4.63 -6.29 -9.28
C ILE A 129 3.83 -6.50 -8.00
N TYR A 130 2.97 -5.54 -7.63
CA TYR A 130 2.25 -5.61 -6.37
C TYR A 130 1.11 -6.63 -6.41
N SER A 131 0.57 -6.97 -7.58
CA SER A 131 -0.35 -8.11 -7.74
C SER A 131 0.33 -9.43 -7.43
N ILE A 132 1.51 -9.68 -8.00
CA ILE A 132 2.27 -10.90 -7.73
C ILE A 132 2.63 -10.97 -6.25
N LEU A 133 3.09 -9.86 -5.67
CA LEU A 133 3.50 -9.82 -4.26
C LEU A 133 2.31 -10.04 -3.30
N SER A 134 1.18 -9.35 -3.52
CA SER A 134 -0.06 -9.56 -2.77
C SER A 134 -0.58 -10.99 -2.91
N ALA A 135 -0.61 -11.53 -4.13
CA ALA A 135 -1.06 -12.90 -4.37
C ALA A 135 -0.16 -13.93 -3.68
N THR A 136 1.15 -13.69 -3.67
CA THR A 136 2.12 -14.54 -2.97
C THR A 136 1.87 -14.54 -1.47
N PHE A 137 1.71 -13.37 -0.85
CA PHE A 137 1.38 -13.30 0.57
C PHE A 137 0.04 -13.94 0.90
N LEU A 138 -0.99 -13.68 0.07
CA LEU A 138 -2.29 -14.31 0.23
C LEU A 138 -2.21 -15.84 0.15
N ALA A 139 -1.44 -16.38 -0.80
CA ALA A 139 -1.22 -17.81 -0.93
C ALA A 139 -0.54 -18.41 0.31
N PHE A 140 0.45 -17.72 0.89
CA PHE A 140 1.09 -18.14 2.14
C PHE A 140 0.12 -18.17 3.33
N PHE A 141 -0.82 -17.23 3.41
CA PHE A 141 -1.87 -17.25 4.43
C PHE A 141 -2.86 -18.40 4.21
N ILE A 142 -3.33 -18.62 2.96
CA ILE A 142 -4.31 -19.67 2.63
C ILE A 142 -3.74 -21.08 2.87
N SER A 143 -2.46 -21.28 2.53
CA SER A 143 -1.77 -22.56 2.71
C SER A 143 -1.41 -22.87 4.17
N GLY A 144 -1.69 -21.95 5.10
CA GLY A 144 -1.42 -22.15 6.52
C GLY A 144 0.06 -22.05 6.92
N TYR A 145 0.96 -21.65 6.01
CA TYR A 145 2.36 -21.40 6.35
C TYR A 145 2.53 -20.20 7.30
N LEU A 146 1.61 -19.24 7.25
CA LEU A 146 1.59 -18.09 8.15
C LEU A 146 0.37 -18.15 9.06
N THR A 147 0.55 -18.68 10.27
CA THR A 147 -0.47 -18.67 11.32
C THR A 147 -0.49 -17.32 12.05
N PRO A 148 -1.67 -16.69 12.20
CA PRO A 148 -1.81 -15.45 12.93
C PRO A 148 -1.33 -15.56 14.38
N ILE A 149 -0.62 -14.55 14.86
CA ILE A 149 0.00 -14.56 16.20
C ILE A 149 -1.07 -14.65 17.30
N TYR A 150 -2.22 -14.00 17.12
CA TYR A 150 -3.34 -14.08 18.07
C TYR A 150 -3.80 -15.53 18.31
N CYS A 151 -3.76 -16.38 17.27
CA CYS A 151 -4.17 -17.79 17.38
C CYS A 151 -3.23 -18.62 18.26
N ILE A 152 -1.96 -18.22 18.34
CA ILE A 152 -0.94 -18.93 19.13
C ILE A 152 -1.04 -18.54 20.62
N LEU A 153 -1.40 -17.28 20.91
CA LEU A 153 -1.61 -16.81 22.29
C LEU A 153 -2.97 -17.21 22.87
N SER A 154 -3.98 -17.40 22.02
CA SER A 154 -5.30 -17.86 22.42
C SER A 154 -5.25 -19.38 22.65
N GLU A 155 -5.21 -19.80 23.91
CA GLU A 155 -5.16 -21.19 24.41
C GLU A 155 -6.45 -22.01 24.12
N SER A 156 -7.02 -21.88 22.91
CA SER A 156 -8.21 -22.60 22.45
C SER A 156 -8.00 -23.07 21.01
N PRO A 157 -7.68 -24.37 20.80
CA PRO A 157 -7.23 -24.90 19.50
C PRO A 157 -8.33 -25.01 18.43
N GLY A 158 -9.58 -24.62 18.73
CA GLY A 158 -10.74 -24.85 17.86
C GLY A 158 -11.14 -23.70 16.92
N LYS A 159 -10.55 -22.49 17.05
CA LYS A 159 -11.03 -21.30 16.30
C LYS A 159 -10.18 -20.90 15.09
N CYS A 160 -9.00 -21.48 14.92
CA CYS A 160 -8.05 -21.08 13.87
C CYS A 160 -7.73 -22.19 12.85
N LEU A 161 -8.40 -23.34 12.92
CA LEU A 161 -8.29 -24.37 11.89
C LEU A 161 -9.06 -23.94 10.63
N PRO A 162 -8.49 -24.12 9.42
CA PRO A 162 -9.32 -24.15 8.23
C PRO A 162 -10.36 -25.26 8.43
N LEU A 163 -11.62 -25.00 8.06
CA LEU A 163 -12.63 -26.04 7.93
C LEU A 163 -11.99 -27.21 7.17
N SER A 164 -11.92 -28.36 7.84
CA SER A 164 -11.58 -29.62 7.19
C SER A 164 -12.50 -29.74 5.98
N PRO A 165 -11.97 -29.98 4.77
CA PRO A 165 -12.81 -30.37 3.66
C PRO A 165 -13.30 -31.79 3.94
N ASP A 166 -14.51 -31.89 4.48
CA ASP A 166 -15.32 -33.11 4.36
C ASP A 166 -15.90 -33.20 2.93
#